data_AF-A0A6G3WIF3-F1
#
_entry.id   AF-A0A6G3WIF3-F1
#
_cell.length_a   1.000
_cell.length_b   1.000
_cell.length_c   1.000
_cell.angle_alpha   90.00
_cell.angle_beta   90.00
_cell.angle_gamma   90.00
#
_symmetry.space_group_name_H-M   'P 1'
#
loop_
_entity.id
_entity.type
_entity.pdbx_description
1 polymer ?
#
loop_
_entity_poly.entity_id
_entity_poly.type
_entity_poly.pdbx_seq_one_letter_code
_entity_poly.pdbx_strand_id
1 'polypeptide(L)' 'MLINTVTDDALAWQESALCAQAGPEFFFPAPGSSTREAKQLCNACEGRVACLEYALANDER' A
#
# COMPACT_ATOMS: atom_id res chain seq x y z
N MET A 1 -10.86 9.93 -27.12
CA MET A 1 -9.90 9.50 -26.09
C MET A 1 -10.54 9.86 -24.77
N LEU A 2 -11.23 8.91 -24.13
CA LEU A 2 -11.87 9.16 -22.83
C LEU A 2 -10.80 9.01 -21.77
N ILE A 3 -10.50 10.13 -21.13
CA ILE A 3 -9.49 10.24 -20.08
C ILE A 3 -10.06 9.53 -18.85
N ASN A 4 -9.37 8.49 -18.39
CA ASN A 4 -9.76 7.63 -17.27
C ASN A 4 -9.52 8.33 -15.91
N THR A 5 -9.84 9.61 -15.79
CA THR A 5 -9.48 10.44 -14.63
C THR A 5 -10.14 9.98 -13.33
N VAL A 6 -11.31 9.33 -13.41
CA VAL A 6 -12.04 8.85 -12.22
C VAL A 6 -11.32 7.69 -11.52
N THR A 7 -10.65 6.81 -12.29
CA THR A 7 -9.84 5.71 -11.71
C THR A 7 -8.47 6.19 -11.26
N ASP A 8 -7.92 7.22 -11.90
CA ASP A 8 -6.61 7.77 -11.58
C ASP A 8 -6.62 8.44 -10.18
N ASP A 9 -7.61 9.30 -9.93
CA ASP A 9 -7.77 9.96 -8.62
C ASP A 9 -8.01 8.95 -7.48
N ALA A 10 -8.69 7.84 -7.76
CA ALA A 10 -8.97 6.79 -6.77
C ALA A 10 -7.72 5.96 -6.41
N LEU A 11 -6.68 5.98 -7.25
CA LEU A 11 -5.41 5.27 -7.03
C LEU A 11 -4.24 6.21 -6.72
N ALA A 12 -4.47 7.52 -6.65
CA ALA A 12 -3.44 8.52 -6.32
C ALA A 12 -2.72 8.25 -4.97
N TRP A 13 -3.36 7.53 -4.05
CA TRP A 13 -2.73 7.10 -2.79
C TRP A 13 -1.54 6.15 -3.01
N GLN A 14 -1.48 5.43 -4.13
CA GLN A 14 -0.38 4.51 -4.45
C GLN A 14 0.92 5.26 -4.70
N GLU A 15 0.87 6.44 -5.34
CA GLU A 15 2.06 7.22 -5.68
C GLU A 15 2.76 7.81 -4.45
N SER A 16 2.00 8.08 -3.39
CA SER A 16 2.50 8.65 -2.13
C SER A 16 2.70 7.61 -1.03
N ALA A 17 2.42 6.32 -1.31
CA ALA A 17 2.48 5.28 -0.30
C ALA A 17 3.91 5.06 0.21
N LEU A 18 4.10 5.11 1.53
CA LEU A 18 5.41 4.91 2.16
C LEU A 18 6.00 3.52 1.86
N CYS A 19 5.15 2.53 1.58
CA CYS A 19 5.62 1.17 1.28
C CYS A 19 6.47 1.10 0.00
N ALA A 20 6.15 1.91 -1.01
CA ALA A 20 6.89 1.97 -2.26
C ALA A 20 8.33 2.47 -2.05
N GLN A 21 8.57 3.26 -1.00
CA GLN A 21 9.89 3.79 -0.66
C GLN A 21 10.77 2.74 0.05
N ALA A 22 10.16 1.80 0.78
CA ALA A 22 10.88 0.77 1.54
C ALA A 22 11.06 -0.54 0.77
N GLY A 23 10.24 -0.80 -0.26
CA GLY A 23 10.35 -1.99 -1.11
C GLY A 23 9.68 -3.25 -0.54
N PRO A 24 9.46 -4.28 -1.39
CA PRO A 24 8.72 -5.49 -1.01
C PRO A 24 9.48 -6.35 0.00
N GLU A 25 10.80 -6.45 -0.06
CA GLU A 25 11.60 -7.27 0.88
C GLU A 25 11.44 -6.82 2.34
N PHE A 26 11.15 -5.53 2.58
CA PHE A 26 10.89 -4.99 3.90
C PHE A 26 9.55 -5.47 4.46
N PHE A 27 8.52 -5.58 3.61
CA PHE A 27 7.19 -6.03 4.02
C PHE A 27 7.02 -7.55 4.00
N PHE A 28 7.82 -8.24 3.18
CA PHE A 28 7.82 -9.70 3.03
C PHE A 28 9.19 -10.29 3.39
N PRO A 29 9.62 -10.20 4.66
CA PRO A 29 10.93 -10.69 5.07
C PRO A 29 10.96 -12.22 5.13
N ALA A 30 12.18 -12.78 5.20
CA ALA A 30 12.37 -14.22 5.33
C ALA A 30 11.65 -14.81 6.57
N PRO A 31 11.20 -16.08 6.52
CA PRO A 31 10.60 -16.74 7.67
C PRO A 31 11.48 -16.66 8.92
N GLY A 32 10.92 -16.18 10.04
CA GLY A 32 11.65 -15.98 11.30
C GLY A 32 12.15 -14.55 11.54
N SER A 33 12.16 -13.70 10.50
CA SER A 33 12.43 -12.26 10.63
C SER A 33 11.20 -11.49 11.11
N SER A 34 11.43 -10.34 11.74
CA SER A 34 10.35 -9.51 12.30
C SER A 34 9.65 -8.66 11.22
N THR A 35 8.32 -8.58 11.28
CA THR A 35 7.50 -7.63 10.51
C THR A 35 7.14 -6.38 11.29
N ARG A 36 7.77 -6.16 12.46
CA ARG A 36 7.39 -5.07 13.38
C ARG A 36 7.58 -3.69 12.75
N GLU A 37 8.73 -3.45 12.13
CA GLU A 37 9.06 -2.16 11.51
C GLU A 37 8.20 -1.93 10.26
N ALA A 38 7.96 -2.97 9.45
CA ALA A 38 7.03 -2.92 8.33
C ALA A 38 5.61 -2.52 8.76
N LYS A 39 5.11 -3.09 9.87
CA LYS A 39 3.81 -2.72 10.44
C LYS A 39 3.79 -1.27 10.95
N GLN A 40 4.87 -0.79 11.56
CA GLN A 40 4.98 0.60 11.99
C GLN A 40 4.95 1.57 10.80
N LEU A 41 5.69 1.27 9.75
CA LEU A 41 5.72 2.07 8.52
C LEU A 41 4.36 2.06 7.81
N CYS A 42 3.69 0.90 7.72
CA CYS A 42 2.32 0.80 7.21
C CYS A 42 1.36 1.70 8.00
N ASN A 43 1.41 1.67 9.33
CA ASN A 43 0.55 2.49 10.19
C ASN A 43 0.79 4.00 10.07
N ALA A 44 2.00 4.42 9.66
CA ALA A 44 2.34 5.82 9.42
C ALA A 44 1.96 6.31 8.01
N CYS A 45 1.55 5.41 7.11
CA CYS A 45 1.20 5.76 5.74
C CYS A 45 -0.18 6.43 5.68
N GLU A 46 -0.24 7.67 5.16
CA GLU A 46 -1.50 8.42 5.01
C GLU A 46 -2.50 7.70 4.07
N GLY A 47 -1.99 7.00 3.05
CA GLY A 47 -2.79 6.19 2.12
C GLY A 47 -3.26 4.84 2.65
N ARG A 48 -2.96 4.48 3.92
CA ARG A 48 -3.27 3.15 4.47
C ARG A 48 -4.75 2.78 4.42
N VAL A 49 -5.65 3.73 4.68
CA VAL A 49 -7.10 3.47 4.69
C VAL A 49 -7.58 3.11 3.27
N ALA A 50 -7.22 3.92 2.28
CA ALA A 50 -7.56 3.64 0.88
C ALA A 50 -6.93 2.34 0.37
N CYS A 51 -5.69 2.04 0.77
CA CYS A 51 -5.02 0.76 0.48
C CYS A 51 -5.80 -0.44 1.05
N LEU A 52 -6.25 -0.35 2.30
CA LEU A 52 -7.05 -1.42 2.92
C LEU A 52 -8.40 -1.60 2.24
N GLU A 53 -9.10 -0.51 1.93
CA GLU A 53 -10.38 -0.55 1.22
C GLU A 53 -10.22 -1.19 -0.17
N TYR A 54 -9.17 -0.80 -0.90
CA TYR A 54 -8.83 -1.39 -2.18
C TYR A 54 -8.54 -2.90 -2.04
N ALA A 55 -7.69 -3.29 -1.10
CA ALA A 55 -7.32 -4.68 -0.86
C ALA A 55 -8.56 -5.55 -0.55
N LEU A 56 -9.47 -5.05 0.29
CA LEU A 56 -10.71 -5.74 0.63
C LEU A 56 -11.67 -5.85 -0.57
N ALA A 57 -11.75 -4.81 -1.40
CA ALA A 57 -12.60 -4.81 -2.60
C ALA A 57 -12.08 -5.74 -3.71
N ASN A 58 -10.77 -6.01 -3.74
CA ASN A 58 -10.11 -6.81 -4.78
C ASN A 58 -9.63 -8.20 -4.28
N ASP A 59 -9.90 -8.58 -3.02
CA ASP A 59 -9.40 -9.80 -2.37
C ASP A 59 -7.86 -9.93 -2.32
N GLU A 60 -7.18 -8.80 -2.20
CA GLU A 60 -5.71 -8.68 -2.10
C GLU A 60 -5.25 -8.44 -0.65
N ARG A 61 -5.75 -9.27 0.27
CA ARG A 61 -5.48 -9.15 1.71
C ARG A 61 -4.10 -9.66 2.14
#